data_AF-E1U2W3-F1
#
_entry.id   AF-E1U2W3-F1
#
_cell.length_a   1.000
_cell.length_b   1.000
_cell.length_c   1.000
_cell.angle_alpha   90.00
_cell.angle_beta   90.00
_cell.angle_gamma   90.00
#
_symmetry.space_group_name_H-M   'P 1'
#
loop_
_entity.id
_entity.type
_entity.pdbx_description
1 polymer ?
#
loop_
_entity_poly.entity_id
_entity_poly.type
_entity_poly.pdbx_seq_one_letter_code
_entity_poly.pdbx_strand_id
1 'polypeptide(L)'
;ERLSFMARDAAPVVLVTTSDVRGDLLGQLPTGSLVVLDDEATEDVLRRLPDHDMEDGERLEPLRPASPAYIIYTSGSTGIPKGVVVTHQGVASLIATQRRRLAVTGASRVLAFSSPSFDASF
;
A
#
# COMPACT_ATOMS: atom_id res chain seq x y z
N GLU A 1 -14.17 4.38 13.38
CA GLU A 1 -15.21 3.55 12.69
C GLU A 1 -14.80 3.16 11.27
N ARG A 2 -14.59 4.11 10.34
CA ARG A 2 -14.21 3.80 8.94
C ARG A 2 -12.91 2.98 8.83
N LEU A 3 -11.85 3.37 9.55
CA LEU A 3 -10.58 2.63 9.57
C LEU A 3 -10.76 1.20 10.11
N SER A 4 -11.50 1.04 11.21
CA SER A 4 -11.83 -0.26 11.79
C SER A 4 -12.60 -1.17 10.83
N PHE A 5 -13.55 -0.61 10.08
CA PHE A 5 -14.25 -1.35 9.04
C PHE A 5 -13.26 -1.82 7.95
N MET A 6 -12.49 -0.91 7.38
CA MET A 6 -11.53 -1.21 6.31
C MET A 6 -10.51 -2.28 6.71
N ALA A 7 -10.01 -2.25 7.94
CA ALA A 7 -9.04 -3.23 8.41
C ALA A 7 -9.66 -4.59 8.70
N ARG A 8 -10.92 -4.65 9.14
CA ARG A 8 -11.64 -5.92 9.28
C ARG A 8 -11.96 -6.54 7.92
N ASP A 9 -12.38 -5.72 6.96
CA ASP A 9 -12.74 -6.15 5.60
C ASP A 9 -11.50 -6.59 4.80
N ALA A 10 -10.41 -5.81 4.86
CA ALA A 10 -9.16 -6.14 4.17
C ALA A 10 -8.32 -7.21 4.89
N ALA A 11 -8.51 -7.39 6.20
CA ALA A 11 -7.75 -8.31 7.05
C ALA A 11 -6.23 -8.28 6.79
N PRO A 12 -5.56 -7.12 6.91
CA PRO A 12 -4.14 -7.01 6.59
C PRO A 12 -3.29 -7.83 7.55
N VAL A 13 -2.25 -8.48 7.03
CA VAL A 13 -1.28 -9.25 7.84
C VAL A 13 -0.40 -8.37 8.72
N VAL A 14 -0.10 -7.16 8.24
CA VAL A 14 0.75 -6.16 8.89
C VAL A 14 0.12 -4.78 8.71
N LEU A 15 0.12 -3.97 9.76
CA LEU A 15 -0.13 -2.54 9.67
C LEU A 15 1.18 -1.78 9.79
N VAL A 16 1.44 -0.87 8.85
CA VAL A 16 2.61 0.02 8.87
C VAL A 16 2.14 1.44 9.21
N THR A 17 2.78 2.07 10.19
CA THR A 17 2.41 3.40 10.70
C THR A 17 3.63 4.15 11.22
N THR A 18 3.44 5.39 11.68
CA THR A 18 4.39 6.19 12.45
C THR A 18 3.92 6.39 13.90
N SER A 19 4.84 6.83 14.77
CA SER A 19 4.64 6.96 16.22
C SER A 19 3.60 8.01 16.60
N ASP A 20 3.50 9.09 15.81
CA ASP A 20 2.58 10.21 15.99
C ASP A 20 1.11 9.81 15.89
N VAL A 21 0.77 8.83 15.05
CA VAL A 21 -0.61 8.35 14.85
C VAL A 21 -0.84 6.95 15.42
N ARG A 22 0.20 6.29 15.97
CA ARG A 22 0.09 4.96 16.60
C ARG A 22 -1.02 4.91 17.64
N GLY A 23 -1.11 5.93 18.50
CA GLY A 23 -2.08 5.99 19.60
C GLY A 23 -3.53 5.89 19.12
N ASP A 24 -3.86 6.56 18.01
CA ASP A 24 -5.20 6.56 17.43
C ASP A 24 -5.58 5.21 16.82
N LEU A 25 -4.58 4.42 16.42
CA LEU A 25 -4.76 3.10 15.81
C LEU A 25 -4.92 1.99 16.86
N LEU A 26 -4.39 2.18 18.07
CA LEU A 26 -4.54 1.24 19.18
C LEU A 26 -6.02 1.11 19.57
N GLY A 27 -6.57 -0.09 19.38
CA GLY A 27 -7.98 -0.41 19.68
C GLY A 27 -8.95 -0.27 18.50
N GLN A 28 -8.53 0.32 17.38
CA GLN A 28 -9.36 0.40 16.17
C GLN A 28 -9.19 -0.80 15.23
N LEU A 29 -8.11 -1.56 15.35
CA LEU A 29 -7.70 -2.55 14.36
C LEU A 29 -7.54 -3.94 15.00
N PRO A 30 -7.92 -5.02 14.29
CA PRO A 30 -7.65 -6.37 14.75
C PRO A 30 -6.14 -6.56 14.90
N THR A 31 -5.75 -7.36 15.89
CA THR A 31 -4.38 -7.67 16.36
C THR A 31 -3.49 -8.35 15.30
N GLY A 32 -3.22 -7.68 14.18
CA GLY A 32 -2.13 -8.01 13.27
C GLY A 32 -0.79 -7.49 13.78
N SER A 33 0.30 -7.84 13.10
CA SER A 33 1.63 -7.30 13.39
C SER A 33 1.65 -5.80 13.09
N LEU A 34 1.97 -4.97 14.09
CA LEU A 34 2.11 -3.52 13.93
C LEU A 34 3.59 -3.18 13.74
N VAL A 35 3.91 -2.47 12.67
CA VAL A 35 5.24 -1.91 12.40
C VAL A 35 5.14 -0.39 12.51
N VAL A 36 5.91 0.19 13.42
CA VAL A 36 6.02 1.63 13.63
C VAL A 36 7.35 2.06 13.01
N LEU A 37 7.31 2.71 11.84
CA LEU A 37 8.49 2.92 10.98
C LEU A 37 9.58 3.77 11.64
N ASP A 38 9.19 4.74 12.45
CA ASP A 38 10.03 5.68 13.18
C ASP A 38 10.32 5.23 14.63
N ASP A 39 10.00 3.98 14.97
CA ASP A 39 10.42 3.36 16.22
C ASP A 39 11.88 2.90 16.14
N GLU A 40 12.69 3.26 17.14
CA GLU A 40 14.13 2.98 17.17
C GLU A 40 14.44 1.49 16.98
N ALA A 41 13.64 0.59 17.56
CA ALA A 41 13.84 -0.84 17.41
C ALA A 41 13.50 -1.32 15.98
N THR A 42 12.51 -0.71 15.33
CA THR A 42 12.19 -0.98 13.92
C THR A 42 13.32 -0.51 13.01
N GLU A 43 13.80 0.72 13.19
CA GLU A 43 14.94 1.24 12.41
C GLU A 43 16.19 0.38 12.56
N ASP A 44 16.49 -0.06 13.78
CA ASP A 44 17.58 -0.97 14.09
C ASP A 44 17.49 -2.28 13.30
N VAL A 45 16.28 -2.86 13.20
CA VAL A 45 16.05 -4.07 12.40
C VAL A 45 16.26 -3.77 10.92
N LEU A 46 15.67 -2.70 10.39
CA LEU A 46 15.78 -2.33 8.98
C LEU A 46 17.24 -2.11 8.56
N ARG A 47 18.06 -1.48 9.41
CA ARG A 47 19.51 -1.26 9.15
C ARG A 47 20.32 -2.55 9.04
N ARG A 48 19.80 -3.68 9.53
CA ARG A 48 20.46 -5.00 9.47
C ARG A 48 19.92 -5.87 8.33
N LEU A 49 18.85 -5.46 7.65
CA LEU A 49 18.32 -6.18 6.50
C LEU A 49 19.17 -5.88 5.26
N PRO A 50 19.17 -6.77 4.26
CA PRO A 50 19.83 -6.49 3.00
C PRO A 50 19.27 -5.26 2.29
N ASP A 51 20.11 -4.55 1.55
CA ASP A 51 19.77 -3.36 0.76
C ASP A 51 19.51 -3.67 -0.73
N HIS A 52 19.37 -4.95 -1.07
CA HIS A 52 18.99 -5.41 -2.40
C HIS A 52 17.47 -5.58 -2.56
N ASP A 53 16.99 -5.56 -3.81
CA ASP A 53 15.59 -5.83 -4.14
C ASP A 53 15.21 -7.27 -3.77
N MET A 54 14.03 -7.47 -3.17
CA MET A 54 13.57 -8.82 -2.82
C MET A 54 13.59 -9.78 -4.01
N GLU A 55 14.26 -10.92 -3.83
CA GLU A 55 14.33 -12.02 -4.78
C GLU A 55 13.12 -12.96 -4.67
N ASP A 56 12.87 -13.77 -5.70
CA ASP A 56 11.76 -14.72 -5.73
C ASP A 56 11.82 -15.75 -4.60
N GLY A 57 13.03 -16.17 -4.21
CA GLY A 57 13.26 -17.12 -3.12
C GLY A 57 13.04 -16.55 -1.72
N GLU A 58 13.01 -15.22 -1.58
CA GLU A 58 12.79 -14.53 -0.30
C GLU A 58 11.29 -14.30 -0.03
N ARG A 59 10.43 -14.46 -1.04
CA ARG A 59 8.99 -14.27 -0.93
C ARG A 59 8.30 -15.51 -0.35
N LEU A 60 7.25 -15.27 0.44
CA LEU A 60 6.42 -16.34 0.99
C LEU A 60 5.64 -17.11 -0.10
N GLU A 61 5.34 -16.44 -1.22
CA GLU A 61 4.67 -17.02 -2.38
C GLU A 61 5.11 -16.34 -3.69
N PRO A 62 4.98 -17.02 -4.85
CA PRO A 62 5.32 -16.42 -6.14
C PRO A 62 4.40 -15.24 -6.50
N LEU A 63 4.99 -14.11 -6.89
CA LEU A 63 4.24 -12.96 -7.39
C LEU A 63 3.73 -13.23 -8.81
N ARG A 64 2.43 -13.06 -9.07
CA ARG A 64 1.81 -13.26 -10.38
C ARG A 64 1.25 -11.93 -10.90
N PRO A 65 1.15 -11.72 -12.22
CA PRO A 65 0.50 -10.52 -12.77
C PRO A 65 -0.93 -10.29 -12.27
N ALA A 66 -1.65 -11.38 -11.95
CA ALA A 66 -3.00 -11.35 -11.40
C ALA A 66 -3.04 -11.14 -9.87
N SER A 67 -1.90 -11.14 -9.17
CA SER A 67 -1.86 -10.85 -7.73
C SER A 67 -2.34 -9.41 -7.46
N PRO A 68 -3.07 -9.18 -6.36
CA PRO A 68 -3.41 -7.84 -5.90
C PRO A 68 -2.15 -6.99 -5.70
N ALA A 69 -2.15 -5.77 -6.24
CA ALA A 69 -1.11 -4.76 -6.04
C ALA A 69 -1.52 -3.73 -4.97
N TYR A 70 -2.78 -3.29 -4.99
CA TYR A 70 -3.33 -2.42 -3.95
C TYR A 70 -4.86 -2.55 -3.84
N ILE A 71 -5.39 -2.04 -2.72
CA ILE A 71 -6.82 -1.89 -2.47
C ILE A 71 -7.09 -0.45 -2.06
N ILE A 72 -8.01 0.22 -2.76
CA ILE A 72 -8.50 1.56 -2.39
C ILE A 72 -9.99 1.49 -2.10
N TYR A 73 -10.39 2.04 -0.97
CA TYR A 73 -11.80 2.08 -0.57
C TYR A 73 -12.50 3.32 -1.10
N THR A 74 -13.61 3.09 -1.81
CA THR A 74 -14.47 4.15 -2.34
C THR A 74 -15.77 4.26 -1.54
N SER A 75 -16.45 5.40 -1.61
CA SER A 75 -17.81 5.54 -1.07
C SER A 75 -18.76 4.66 -1.88
N GLY A 76 -19.30 3.60 -1.28
CA GLY A 76 -20.34 2.82 -1.92
C GLY A 76 -21.63 3.62 -2.01
N SER A 77 -22.40 3.40 -3.08
CA SER A 77 -23.76 3.97 -3.24
C SER A 77 -24.72 3.58 -2.12
N THR A 78 -24.41 2.50 -1.39
CA THR A 78 -25.16 2.00 -0.23
C THR A 78 -24.67 2.59 1.10
N GLY A 79 -23.73 3.56 1.08
CA GLY A 79 -23.11 4.14 2.27
C GLY A 79 -22.00 3.30 2.89
N ILE A 80 -21.88 2.02 2.52
CA ILE A 80 -20.82 1.11 2.99
C ILE A 80 -19.61 1.24 2.05
N PRO A 81 -18.39 1.52 2.56
CA PRO A 81 -17.19 1.57 1.73
C PRO A 81 -16.94 0.25 1.00
N LYS A 82 -16.46 0.31 -0.25
CA LYS A 82 -16.10 -0.87 -1.05
C LYS A 82 -14.62 -0.85 -1.40
N GLY A 83 -13.90 -1.90 -1.07
CA GLY A 83 -12.51 -2.10 -1.48
C GLY A 83 -12.41 -2.45 -2.95
N VAL A 84 -11.78 -1.59 -3.76
CA VAL A 84 -11.48 -1.86 -5.15
C VAL A 84 -10.08 -2.49 -5.22
N VAL A 85 -10.02 -3.76 -5.61
CA VAL A 85 -8.77 -4.51 -5.75
C VAL A 85 -8.20 -4.28 -7.14
N VAL A 86 -6.97 -3.78 -7.21
CA VAL A 86 -6.23 -3.58 -8.47
C VAL A 86 -5.05 -4.53 -8.51
N THR A 87 -4.85 -5.23 -9.62
CA THR A 87 -3.77 -6.21 -9.81
C THR A 87 -2.51 -5.57 -10.40
N HIS A 88 -1.37 -6.25 -10.28
CA HIS A 88 -0.11 -5.82 -10.92
C HIS A 88 -0.26 -5.64 -12.44
N GLN A 89 -1.01 -6.50 -13.12
CA GLN A 89 -1.28 -6.37 -14.55
C GLN A 89 -2.08 -5.10 -14.88
N GLY A 90 -3.06 -4.73 -14.04
CA GLY A 90 -3.82 -3.49 -14.20
C GLY A 90 -2.92 -2.25 -14.10
N VAL A 91 -2.04 -2.24 -13.10
CA VAL A 91 -1.04 -1.18 -12.90
C VAL A 91 -0.11 -1.05 -14.11
N ALA A 92 0.47 -2.16 -14.57
CA ALA A 92 1.38 -2.16 -15.71
C ALA A 92 0.73 -1.59 -16.99
N SER A 93 -0.55 -1.91 -17.23
CA SER A 93 -1.33 -1.39 -18.36
C SER A 93 -1.56 0.13 -18.28
N LEU A 94 -1.84 0.65 -17.08
CA LEU A 94 -2.00 2.08 -16.83
C LEU A 94 -0.68 2.82 -17.11
N ILE A 95 0.43 2.34 -16.55
CA ILE A 95 1.76 2.93 -16.74
C ILE A 95 2.14 2.94 -18.23
N ALA A 96 1.90 1.85 -18.95
CA ALA A 96 2.16 1.79 -20.39
C ALA A 96 1.37 2.85 -21.17
N THR A 97 0.12 3.09 -20.78
CA THR A 97 -0.73 4.13 -21.38
C THR A 97 -0.23 5.54 -21.04
N GLN A 98 0.12 5.81 -19.78
CA GLN A 98 0.66 7.11 -19.35
C GLN A 98 1.99 7.40 -20.06
N ARG A 99 2.94 6.46 -20.10
CA ARG A 99 4.21 6.62 -20.82
C ARG A 99 4.01 6.99 -22.28
N ARG A 100 3.07 6.31 -22.96
CA ARG A 100 2.76 6.58 -24.37
C ARG A 100 2.08 7.93 -24.59
N ARG A 101 1.12 8.31 -23.73
CA ARG A 101 0.30 9.52 -23.93
C ARG A 101 0.95 10.79 -23.41
N LEU A 102 1.74 10.68 -22.34
CA LEU A 102 2.35 11.80 -21.63
C LEU A 102 3.85 11.90 -21.89
N ALA A 103 4.42 10.96 -22.67
CA ALA A 103 5.86 10.88 -22.98
C ALA A 103 6.75 10.90 -21.72
N VAL A 104 6.31 10.23 -20.65
CA VAL A 104 7.06 10.15 -19.39
C VAL A 104 8.34 9.32 -19.60
N THR A 105 9.46 9.90 -19.19
CA THR A 105 10.81 9.30 -19.26
C THR A 105 11.49 9.37 -17.89
N GLY A 106 12.69 8.77 -17.77
CA GLY A 106 13.50 8.91 -16.56
C GLY A 106 13.98 10.34 -16.26
N ALA A 107 13.89 11.26 -17.23
CA ALA A 107 14.20 12.68 -17.03
C ALA A 107 12.97 13.51 -16.61
N SER A 108 11.78 12.91 -16.61
CA SER A 108 10.55 13.60 -16.24
C SER A 108 10.50 13.86 -14.74
N ARG A 109 9.91 15.00 -14.36
CA ARG A 109 9.59 15.33 -12.98
C ARG A 109 8.08 15.27 -12.81
N VAL A 110 7.62 14.51 -11.83
CA VAL A 110 6.19 14.30 -11.56
C VAL A 110 5.86 14.89 -10.20
N LEU A 111 4.72 15.59 -10.10
CA LEU A 111 4.21 16.10 -8.85
C LEU A 111 3.39 15.02 -8.14
N ALA A 112 3.83 14.55 -6.98
CA ALA A 112 3.04 13.71 -6.09
C ALA A 112 2.21 14.59 -5.15
N PHE A 113 0.94 14.82 -5.49
CA PHE A 113 0.03 15.67 -4.67
C PHE A 113 -1.25 14.95 -4.24
N SER A 114 -1.68 13.93 -4.98
CA SER A 114 -2.87 13.15 -4.65
C SER A 114 -2.65 12.37 -3.35
N SER A 115 -3.67 12.32 -2.50
CA SER A 115 -3.65 11.45 -1.31
C SER A 115 -3.42 9.99 -1.72
N PRO A 116 -2.61 9.22 -0.97
CA PRO A 116 -2.38 7.80 -1.23
C PRO A 116 -3.65 6.94 -1.10
N SER A 117 -4.73 7.49 -0.51
CA SER A 117 -6.05 6.84 -0.45
C SER A 117 -6.91 7.06 -1.71
N PHE A 118 -6.37 7.70 -2.75
CA PHE A 118 -7.05 7.97 -4.01
C PHE A 118 -6.23 7.41 -5.18
N ASP A 119 -6.87 6.81 -6.18
CA ASP A 119 -6.19 6.06 -7.24
C ASP A 119 -5.29 6.93 -8.14
N ALA A 120 -5.56 8.23 -8.25
CA ALA A 120 -4.69 9.18 -8.94
C ALA A 120 -3.36 9.47 -8.21
N SER A 121 -3.07 8.83 -7.07
CA SER A 121 -1.72 8.83 -6.49
C SER A 121 -0.76 7.86 -7.18
N PHE A 122 -1.26 7.03 -8.10
CA PHE A 122 -0.51 6.05 -8.87
C PHE A 122 -0.17 6.52 -10.29
#